data_AF-K6ECB2-F1
#
_entry.id   AF-K6ECB2-F1
#
_cell.length_a   1.000
_cell.length_b   1.000
_cell.length_c   1.000
_cell.angle_alpha   90.00
_cell.angle_beta   90.00
_cell.angle_gamma   90.00
#
_symmetry.space_group_name_H-M   'P 1'
#
loop_
_entity.id
_entity.type
_entity.pdbx_description
1 polymer ?
#
loop_
_entity_poly.entity_id
_entity_poly.type
_entity_poly.pdbx_seq_one_letter_code
_entity_poly.pdbx_strand_id
1 'polypeptide(L)'
;MYVMGKREFLNLFKGVKSFIVIMILLVTSYYSAKFANILMSGIDLSAKEAENIHTIGLLALLFLFGQLFIAGLSHDTINRETHERTIRFLVTRTSRTSILVGKFFGIWLFWISCITISFVLISIFARKIDLFIFSQTISLVTCQIAFTILLSVLIPKPGLTMFLGVVAGLTLPILGFWLVFTSNIWVKWAKFITPFYYLEREDFTFLVIFLLAGMMLFFANFVFNRREC
;
A
#
# COMPACT_ATOMS: atom_id res chain seq x y z
N MET A 1 16.97 0.42 14.45
CA MET A 1 16.20 0.08 13.22
C MET A 1 15.57 -1.31 13.29
N TYR A 2 16.35 -2.41 13.23
CA TYR A 2 15.82 -3.78 13.15
C TYR A 2 14.82 -4.16 14.26
N VAL A 3 15.16 -3.89 15.53
CA VAL A 3 14.30 -4.20 16.69
C VAL A 3 12.95 -3.48 16.59
N MET A 4 12.94 -2.24 16.10
CA MET A 4 11.72 -1.47 15.94
C MET A 4 10.85 -2.02 14.82
N GLY A 5 11.45 -2.37 13.67
CA GLY A 5 10.73 -3.00 12.56
C GLY A 5 10.15 -4.36 12.94
N LYS A 6 10.91 -5.20 13.66
CA LYS A 6 10.41 -6.48 14.18
C LYS A 6 9.22 -6.29 15.12
N ARG A 7 9.29 -5.30 16.01
CA ARG A 7 8.18 -4.98 16.94
C ARG A 7 6.93 -4.56 16.17
N GLU A 8 7.06 -3.65 15.21
CA GLU A 8 5.93 -3.16 14.41
C GLU A 8 5.30 -4.28 13.57
N PHE A 9 6.13 -5.10 12.91
CA PHE A 9 5.70 -6.29 12.16
C PHE A 9 4.88 -7.25 13.04
N LEU A 10 5.41 -7.65 14.20
CA LEU A 10 4.73 -8.58 15.10
C LEU A 10 3.46 -8.00 15.71
N ASN A 11 3.44 -6.69 15.98
CA ASN A 11 2.25 -6.01 16.49
C ASN A 11 1.12 -6.01 15.47
N LEU A 12 1.44 -5.79 14.18
CA LEU A 12 0.44 -5.85 13.12
C LEU A 12 -0.19 -7.24 13.03
N PHE A 13 0.57 -8.33 13.13
CA PHE A 13 0.02 -9.69 13.11
C PHE A 13 -0.89 -10.03 14.31
N LYS A 14 -0.73 -9.36 15.45
CA LYS A 14 -1.56 -9.59 16.65
C LYS A 14 -2.89 -8.83 16.63
N GLY A 15 -3.02 -7.82 15.77
CA GLY A 15 -4.21 -6.98 15.73
C GLY A 15 -5.41 -7.68 15.10
N VAL A 16 -6.58 -7.60 15.76
CA VAL A 16 -7.85 -8.12 15.22
C VAL A 16 -8.18 -7.49 13.86
N LYS A 17 -7.93 -6.18 13.70
CA LYS A 17 -8.12 -5.47 12.44
C LYS A 17 -7.27 -6.07 11.31
N SER A 18 -6.01 -6.39 11.60
CA SER A 18 -5.09 -6.98 10.63
C SER A 18 -5.51 -8.39 10.25
N PHE A 19 -6.00 -9.18 11.22
CA PHE A 19 -6.53 -10.52 10.95
C PHE A 19 -7.72 -10.47 9.97
N ILE A 20 -8.63 -9.51 10.14
CA ILE A 20 -9.75 -9.29 9.21
C ILE A 20 -9.23 -8.96 7.81
N VAL A 21 -8.26 -8.05 7.68
CA VAL A 21 -7.67 -7.68 6.39
C VAL A 21 -6.98 -8.87 5.72
N ILE A 22 -6.23 -9.68 6.47
CA ILE A 22 -5.59 -10.90 5.96
C ILE A 22 -6.65 -11.87 5.45
N MET A 23 -7.73 -12.10 6.21
CA MET A 23 -8.82 -12.97 5.78
C MET A 23 -9.48 -12.47 4.50
N ILE A 24 -9.74 -11.17 4.38
CA ILE A 24 -10.29 -10.58 3.14
C ILE A 24 -9.35 -10.83 1.97
N LEU A 25 -8.04 -10.56 2.12
CA LEU A 25 -7.05 -10.79 1.05
C LEU A 25 -7.01 -12.26 0.61
N LEU A 26 -6.99 -13.20 1.56
CA LEU A 26 -6.92 -14.63 1.25
C LEU A 26 -8.22 -15.15 0.62
N VAL A 27 -9.37 -14.75 1.15
CA VAL A 27 -10.68 -15.12 0.60
C VAL A 27 -10.80 -14.58 -0.82
N THR A 28 -10.53 -13.30 -1.05
CA THR A 28 -10.57 -12.73 -2.40
C THR A 28 -9.58 -13.41 -3.34
N SER A 29 -8.37 -13.73 -2.88
CA SER A 29 -7.37 -14.47 -3.68
C SER A 29 -7.88 -15.86 -4.06
N TYR A 30 -8.47 -16.59 -3.12
CA TYR A 30 -9.06 -17.92 -3.36
C TYR A 30 -10.20 -17.87 -4.36
N TYR A 31 -11.17 -16.98 -4.16
CA TYR A 31 -12.33 -16.86 -5.04
C TYR A 31 -11.94 -16.36 -6.44
N SER A 32 -11.03 -15.38 -6.52
CA SER A 32 -10.49 -14.88 -7.80
C SER A 32 -9.83 -16.01 -8.58
N ALA A 33 -9.01 -16.82 -7.93
CA ALA A 33 -8.30 -17.91 -8.59
C ALA A 33 -9.22 -19.05 -9.01
N LYS A 34 -10.19 -19.44 -8.16
CA LYS A 34 -11.10 -20.57 -8.40
C LYS A 34 -12.19 -20.28 -9.44
N PHE A 35 -12.76 -19.07 -9.42
CA PHE A 35 -13.88 -18.69 -10.28
C PHE A 35 -13.47 -17.87 -11.50
N ALA A 36 -12.16 -17.78 -11.77
CA ALA A 36 -11.59 -17.12 -12.93
C ALA A 36 -12.26 -17.51 -14.25
N ASN A 37 -12.50 -18.81 -14.48
CA ASN A 37 -13.11 -19.29 -15.72
C ASN A 37 -14.55 -18.77 -15.94
N ILE A 38 -15.30 -18.55 -14.86
CA ILE A 38 -16.65 -17.96 -14.93
C ILE A 38 -16.52 -16.46 -15.25
N LEU A 39 -15.53 -15.79 -14.67
CA LEU A 39 -15.24 -14.38 -14.95
C LEU A 39 -14.87 -14.15 -16.42
N MET A 40 -14.13 -15.09 -17.03
CA MET A 40 -13.79 -15.06 -18.47
C MET A 40 -15.03 -15.10 -19.36
N SER A 41 -16.07 -15.83 -18.95
CA SER A 41 -17.31 -15.96 -19.73
C SER A 41 -18.25 -14.74 -19.61
N GLY A 42 -18.04 -13.89 -18.60
CA GLY A 42 -18.88 -12.72 -18.33
C GLY A 42 -18.30 -11.39 -18.77
N ILE A 43 -17.03 -11.35 -19.20
CA ILE A 43 -16.32 -10.13 -19.57
C ILE A 43 -15.58 -10.39 -20.89
N ASP A 44 -15.80 -9.54 -21.91
CA ASP A 44 -15.01 -9.53 -23.13
C ASP A 44 -13.60 -9.02 -22.82
N LEU A 45 -12.72 -9.95 -22.44
CA LEU A 45 -11.33 -9.67 -22.11
C LEU A 45 -10.43 -9.86 -23.32
N SER A 46 -9.43 -9.00 -23.47
CA SER A 46 -8.37 -9.23 -24.45
C SER A 46 -7.65 -10.55 -24.16
N ALA A 47 -7.11 -11.22 -25.19
CA ALA A 47 -6.43 -12.51 -25.06
C ALA A 47 -5.30 -12.52 -24.00
N LYS A 48 -4.71 -11.34 -23.74
CA LYS A 48 -3.65 -11.12 -22.74
C LYS A 48 -4.19 -10.90 -21.31
N GLU A 49 -5.34 -10.25 -21.18
CA GLU A 49 -6.02 -10.05 -19.89
C GLU A 49 -6.67 -11.34 -19.40
N ALA A 50 -7.13 -12.16 -20.35
CA ALA A 50 -7.61 -13.51 -20.12
C ALA A 50 -6.53 -14.44 -19.52
N GLU A 51 -5.25 -14.21 -19.80
CA GLU A 51 -4.16 -15.01 -19.22
C GLU A 51 -3.94 -14.72 -17.73
N ASN A 52 -4.16 -13.46 -17.32
CA ASN A 52 -3.91 -12.99 -15.95
C ASN A 52 -5.17 -12.98 -15.08
N ILE A 53 -6.27 -13.54 -15.56
CA ILE A 53 -7.60 -13.41 -14.95
C ILE A 53 -7.65 -13.87 -13.49
N HIS A 54 -6.85 -14.88 -13.13
CA HIS A 54 -6.79 -15.41 -11.77
C HIS A 54 -6.33 -14.36 -10.75
N THR A 55 -5.56 -13.35 -11.17
CA THR A 55 -5.02 -12.28 -10.32
C THR A 55 -5.91 -11.03 -10.26
N ILE A 56 -6.88 -10.89 -11.17
CA ILE A 56 -7.70 -9.68 -11.33
C ILE A 56 -8.45 -9.31 -10.05
N GLY A 57 -9.02 -10.28 -9.34
CA GLY A 57 -9.76 -9.99 -8.11
C GLY A 57 -8.87 -9.43 -7.00
N LEU A 58 -7.65 -9.97 -6.83
CA LEU A 58 -6.69 -9.45 -5.86
C LEU A 58 -6.19 -8.05 -6.25
N LEU A 59 -5.90 -7.83 -7.53
CA LEU A 59 -5.49 -6.53 -8.06
C LEU A 59 -6.58 -5.48 -7.87
N ALA A 60 -7.82 -5.78 -8.24
CA ALA A 60 -8.96 -4.88 -8.08
C ALA A 60 -9.16 -4.51 -6.60
N LEU A 61 -9.06 -5.48 -5.69
CA LEU A 61 -9.16 -5.26 -4.25
C LEU A 61 -8.05 -4.32 -3.75
N LEU A 62 -6.80 -4.55 -4.14
CA LEU A 62 -5.67 -3.70 -3.70
C LEU A 62 -5.68 -2.32 -4.35
N PHE A 63 -6.15 -2.22 -5.60
CA PHE A 63 -6.26 -0.96 -6.31
C PHE A 63 -7.33 -0.05 -5.68
N LEU A 64 -8.51 -0.61 -5.37
CA LEU A 64 -9.65 0.14 -4.83
C LEU A 64 -9.57 0.32 -3.31
N PHE A 65 -9.19 -0.72 -2.58
CA PHE A 65 -9.25 -0.73 -1.12
C PHE A 65 -7.87 -0.82 -0.45
N GLY A 66 -6.77 -1.01 -1.20
CA GLY A 66 -5.44 -1.15 -0.61
C GLY A 66 -5.02 0.05 0.22
N GLN A 67 -5.22 1.27 -0.29
CA GLN A 67 -4.95 2.50 0.46
C GLN A 67 -5.81 2.60 1.74
N LEU A 68 -7.07 2.15 1.68
CA LEU A 68 -7.98 2.14 2.83
C LEU A 68 -7.52 1.14 3.89
N PHE A 69 -7.11 -0.06 3.50
CA PHE A 69 -6.59 -1.07 4.43
C PHE A 69 -5.28 -0.63 5.07
N ILE A 70 -4.34 -0.09 4.28
CA ILE A 70 -3.05 0.40 4.79
C ILE A 70 -3.27 1.57 5.75
N ALA A 71 -4.11 2.53 5.39
CA ALA A 71 -4.45 3.63 6.29
C ALA A 71 -5.16 3.12 7.55
N GLY A 72 -6.12 2.21 7.42
CA GLY A 72 -6.85 1.64 8.55
C GLY A 72 -5.96 0.93 9.58
N LEU A 73 -4.87 0.30 9.12
CA LEU A 73 -3.92 -0.42 9.96
C LEU A 73 -2.72 0.42 10.42
N SER A 74 -2.35 1.47 9.70
CA SER A 74 -1.04 2.14 9.88
C SER A 74 -1.07 3.66 9.91
N HIS A 75 -2.25 4.31 9.82
CA HIS A 75 -2.37 5.77 9.92
C HIS A 75 -1.79 6.34 11.22
N ASP A 76 -1.83 5.58 12.31
CA ASP A 76 -1.46 6.05 13.65
C ASP A 76 -0.02 5.72 14.08
N THR A 77 0.82 5.26 13.15
CA THR A 77 2.14 4.68 13.47
C THR A 77 3.15 5.65 14.10
N ILE A 78 3.14 6.92 13.71
CA ILE A 78 4.01 7.97 14.29
C ILE A 78 3.22 8.92 15.19
N ASN A 79 2.03 9.33 14.75
CA ASN A 79 1.26 10.30 15.50
C ASN A 79 0.74 9.77 16.85
N ARG A 80 0.52 8.45 17.02
CA ARG A 80 0.13 7.89 18.32
C ARG A 80 1.23 8.11 19.34
N GLU A 81 2.47 7.83 18.97
CA GLU A 81 3.63 8.03 19.86
C GLU A 81 3.89 9.52 20.14
N THR A 82 3.57 10.38 19.18
CA THR A 82 3.65 11.84 19.35
C THR A 82 2.55 12.35 20.29
N HIS A 83 1.32 11.85 20.11
CA HIS A 83 0.14 12.22 20.89
C HIS A 83 0.23 11.73 22.34
N GLU A 84 0.69 10.49 22.55
CA GLU A 84 0.90 9.89 23.87
C GLU A 84 2.19 10.38 24.56
N ARG A 85 2.97 11.25 23.91
CA ARG A 85 4.28 11.75 24.38
C ARG A 85 5.33 10.66 24.62
N THR A 86 5.07 9.42 24.20
CA THR A 86 6.03 8.32 24.31
C THR A 86 7.21 8.47 23.37
N ILE A 87 7.07 9.29 22.33
CA ILE A 87 8.15 9.59 21.37
C ILE A 87 9.41 10.17 22.02
N ARG A 88 9.27 10.93 23.12
CA ARG A 88 10.41 11.49 23.87
C ARG A 88 11.34 10.41 24.43
N PHE A 89 10.77 9.29 24.87
CA PHE A 89 11.55 8.15 25.37
C PHE A 89 12.19 7.33 24.25
N LEU A 90 11.62 7.35 23.04
CA LEU A 90 12.18 6.67 21.88
C LEU A 90 13.37 7.44 21.30
N VAL A 91 13.26 8.77 21.19
CA VAL A 91 14.31 9.62 20.61
C VAL A 91 15.57 9.66 21.47
N THR A 92 15.47 9.44 22.79
CA THR A 92 16.65 9.32 23.66
C THR A 92 17.40 8.01 23.49
N ARG A 93 16.76 6.97 22.94
CA ARG A 93 17.35 5.63 22.76
C ARG A 93 17.75 5.33 21.31
N THR A 94 17.21 6.05 20.33
CA THR A 94 17.52 5.82 18.91
C THR A 94 17.30 7.09 18.08
N SER A 95 17.93 7.17 16.90
CA SER A 95 17.77 8.32 16.01
C SER A 95 16.36 8.38 15.40
N ARG A 96 15.90 9.59 15.12
CA ARG A 96 14.58 9.85 14.51
C ARG A 96 14.39 9.13 13.17
N THR A 97 15.42 9.17 12.31
CA THR A 97 15.45 8.43 11.05
C THR A 97 15.32 6.92 11.27
N SER A 98 15.97 6.37 12.31
CA SER A 98 15.90 4.94 12.65
C SER A 98 14.50 4.52 13.11
N ILE A 99 13.75 5.40 13.78
CA ILE A 99 12.35 5.17 14.16
C ILE A 99 11.47 5.10 12.91
N LEU A 100 11.55 6.11 12.05
CA LEU A 100 10.72 6.22 10.85
C LEU A 100 10.98 5.07 9.88
N VAL A 101 12.25 4.83 9.54
CA VAL A 101 12.66 3.76 8.63
C VAL A 101 12.34 2.39 9.24
N GLY A 102 12.57 2.22 10.55
CA GLY A 102 12.23 0.98 11.25
C GLY A 102 10.73 0.64 11.17
N LYS A 103 9.86 1.63 11.42
CA LYS A 103 8.41 1.46 11.31
C LYS A 103 7.96 1.17 9.88
N PHE A 104 8.48 1.93 8.92
CA PHE A 104 8.23 1.67 7.50
C PHE A 104 8.57 0.23 7.13
N PHE A 105 9.77 -0.26 7.47
CA PHE A 105 10.18 -1.64 7.18
C PHE A 105 9.27 -2.67 7.84
N GLY A 106 8.83 -2.44 9.09
CA GLY A 106 7.92 -3.37 9.77
C GLY A 106 6.56 -3.49 9.07
N ILE A 107 5.98 -2.36 8.66
CA ILE A 107 4.72 -2.32 7.91
C ILE A 107 4.90 -2.94 6.51
N TRP A 108 6.00 -2.61 5.84
CA TRP A 108 6.31 -3.13 4.51
C TRP A 108 6.51 -4.64 4.49
N LEU A 109 7.23 -5.20 5.47
CA LEU A 109 7.38 -6.65 5.63
C LEU A 109 6.05 -7.35 5.91
N PHE A 110 5.18 -6.73 6.71
CA PHE A 110 3.85 -7.26 6.98
C PHE A 110 3.05 -7.37 5.67
N TRP A 111 3.00 -6.30 4.88
CA TRP A 111 2.27 -6.32 3.61
C TRP A 111 2.87 -7.27 2.57
N ILE A 112 4.19 -7.34 2.46
CA ILE A 112 4.86 -8.31 1.58
C ILE A 112 4.49 -9.73 1.97
N SER A 113 4.52 -10.07 3.25
CA SER A 113 4.17 -11.42 3.68
C SER A 113 2.72 -11.77 3.31
N CYS A 114 1.78 -10.85 3.51
CA CYS A 114 0.38 -11.04 3.14
C CYS A 114 0.20 -11.24 1.63
N ILE A 115 0.79 -10.36 0.82
CA ILE A 115 0.69 -10.40 -0.65
C ILE A 115 1.38 -11.66 -1.19
N THR A 116 2.52 -12.04 -0.62
CA THR A 116 3.24 -13.26 -1.04
C THR A 116 2.39 -14.51 -0.81
N ILE A 117 1.77 -14.63 0.37
CA ILE A 117 0.87 -15.77 0.66
C ILE A 117 -0.32 -15.78 -0.30
N SER A 118 -0.92 -14.62 -0.55
CA SER A 118 -2.00 -14.47 -1.53
C SER A 118 -1.60 -14.88 -2.95
N PHE A 119 -0.41 -14.47 -3.41
CA PHE A 119 0.10 -14.85 -4.74
C PHE A 119 0.46 -16.32 -4.84
N VAL A 120 1.05 -16.91 -3.79
CA VAL A 120 1.32 -18.35 -3.73
C VAL A 120 0.01 -19.13 -3.84
N LEU A 121 -1.04 -18.69 -3.13
CA LEU A 121 -2.36 -19.31 -3.23
C LEU A 121 -2.92 -19.24 -4.65
N ILE A 122 -2.86 -18.07 -5.30
CA ILE A 122 -3.32 -17.90 -6.69
C ILE A 122 -2.51 -18.79 -7.64
N SER A 123 -1.20 -18.86 -7.47
CA SER A 123 -0.31 -19.63 -8.34
C SER A 123 -0.63 -21.13 -8.33
N ILE A 124 -1.03 -21.69 -7.19
CA ILE A 124 -1.43 -23.10 -7.08
C ILE A 124 -2.60 -23.41 -8.05
N PHE A 125 -3.54 -22.49 -8.20
CA PHE A 125 -4.69 -22.66 -9.11
C PHE A 125 -4.35 -22.27 -10.56
N ALA A 126 -3.63 -21.16 -10.75
CA ALA A 126 -3.26 -20.66 -12.07
C ALA A 126 -2.17 -21.50 -12.76
N ARG A 127 -1.43 -22.33 -12.00
CA ARG A 127 -0.25 -23.10 -12.45
C ARG A 127 0.84 -22.25 -13.11
N LYS A 128 0.81 -20.94 -12.87
CA LYS A 128 1.75 -19.94 -13.37
C LYS A 128 2.12 -18.99 -12.24
N ILE A 129 3.31 -18.41 -12.31
CA ILE A 129 3.77 -17.36 -11.39
C ILE A 129 4.04 -16.11 -12.21
N ASP A 130 3.19 -15.09 -12.06
CA ASP A 130 3.37 -13.79 -12.68
C ASP A 130 4.18 -12.85 -11.76
N LEU A 131 5.50 -12.99 -11.80
CA LEU A 131 6.44 -12.17 -11.01
C LEU A 131 6.35 -10.68 -11.36
N PHE A 132 5.96 -10.35 -12.58
CA PHE A 132 5.79 -8.96 -13.02
C PHE A 132 4.63 -8.28 -12.29
N ILE A 133 3.45 -8.92 -12.26
CA ILE A 133 2.25 -8.43 -11.56
C ILE A 133 2.50 -8.37 -10.05
N PHE A 134 3.22 -9.36 -9.50
CA PHE A 134 3.66 -9.32 -8.11
C PHE A 134 4.51 -8.07 -7.82
N SER A 135 5.52 -7.80 -8.65
CA SER A 135 6.41 -6.63 -8.48
C SER A 135 5.66 -5.30 -8.60
N GLN A 136 4.74 -5.20 -9.55
CA GLN A 136 3.84 -4.06 -9.71
C GLN A 136 2.98 -3.86 -8.45
N THR A 137 2.40 -4.92 -7.91
CA THR A 137 1.58 -4.88 -6.68
C THR A 137 2.39 -4.42 -5.47
N ILE A 138 3.61 -4.94 -5.30
CA ILE A 138 4.51 -4.50 -4.23
C ILE A 138 4.87 -3.02 -4.39
N SER A 139 5.13 -2.54 -5.60
CA SER A 139 5.44 -1.13 -5.84
C SER A 139 4.28 -0.21 -5.42
N LEU A 140 3.05 -0.55 -5.77
CA LEU A 140 1.84 0.18 -5.40
C LEU A 140 1.70 0.26 -3.87
N VAL A 141 1.78 -0.87 -3.20
CA VAL A 141 1.63 -0.96 -1.74
C VAL A 141 2.75 -0.21 -1.03
N THR A 142 3.97 -0.24 -1.57
CA THR A 142 5.10 0.53 -1.04
C THR A 142 4.80 2.04 -1.06
N CYS A 143 4.26 2.56 -2.17
CA CYS A 143 3.86 3.97 -2.27
C CYS A 143 2.71 4.31 -1.31
N GLN A 144 1.72 3.45 -1.18
CA GLN A 144 0.57 3.64 -0.27
C GLN A 144 1.00 3.68 1.21
N ILE A 145 1.96 2.82 1.60
CA ILE A 145 2.56 2.83 2.94
C ILE A 145 3.34 4.13 3.17
N ALA A 146 4.18 4.54 2.21
CA ALA A 146 4.97 5.76 2.31
C ALA A 146 4.07 7.00 2.48
N PHE A 147 2.98 7.07 1.71
CA PHE A 147 1.98 8.13 1.83
C PHE A 147 1.31 8.13 3.22
N THR A 148 0.94 6.96 3.73
CA THR A 148 0.31 6.82 5.06
C THR A 148 1.24 7.27 6.18
N ILE A 149 2.53 6.92 6.10
CA ILE A 149 3.53 7.38 7.08
C ILE A 149 3.74 8.89 6.98
N LEU A 150 3.80 9.44 5.77
CA LEU A 150 3.92 10.88 5.56
C LEU A 150 2.74 11.62 6.22
N LEU A 151 1.50 11.14 6.04
CA LEU A 151 0.33 11.69 6.73
C LEU A 151 0.45 11.56 8.26
N SER A 152 0.93 10.42 8.75
CA SER A 152 1.15 10.20 10.20
C SER A 152 2.18 11.16 10.79
N VAL A 153 3.23 11.51 10.03
CA VAL A 153 4.22 12.51 10.47
C VAL A 153 3.66 13.93 10.39
N LEU A 154 2.95 14.28 9.32
CA LEU A 154 2.42 15.62 9.10
C LEU A 154 1.31 16.01 10.09
N ILE A 155 0.53 15.04 10.57
CA ILE A 155 -0.63 15.33 11.40
C ILE A 155 -0.46 14.63 12.76
N PRO A 156 -0.27 15.41 13.84
CA PRO A 156 -0.04 14.84 15.17
C PRO A 156 -1.30 14.26 15.83
N LYS A 157 -2.50 14.53 15.28
CA LYS A 157 -3.77 14.04 15.82
C LYS A 157 -4.18 12.72 15.13
N PRO A 158 -4.20 11.58 15.84
CA PRO A 158 -4.54 10.28 15.24
C PRO A 158 -5.93 10.25 14.59
N GLY A 159 -6.94 10.84 15.24
CA GLY A 159 -8.30 10.89 14.69
C GLY A 159 -8.39 11.59 13.32
N LEU A 160 -7.59 12.65 13.09
CA LEU A 160 -7.60 13.36 11.82
C LEU A 160 -6.88 12.57 10.72
N THR A 161 -5.83 11.82 11.07
CA THR A 161 -5.18 10.90 10.12
C THR A 161 -6.05 9.70 9.75
N MET A 162 -6.89 9.22 10.67
CA MET A 162 -7.85 8.16 10.37
C MET A 162 -8.86 8.66 9.32
N PHE A 163 -9.44 9.84 9.55
CA PHE A 163 -10.39 10.45 8.62
C PHE A 163 -9.76 10.69 7.24
N LEU A 164 -8.60 11.36 7.19
CA LEU A 164 -7.91 11.62 5.92
C LEU A 164 -7.45 10.33 5.24
N GLY A 165 -7.06 9.31 5.99
CA GLY A 165 -6.72 8.00 5.45
C GLY A 165 -7.90 7.33 4.75
N VAL A 166 -9.10 7.40 5.33
CA VAL A 166 -10.34 6.88 4.72
C VAL A 166 -10.71 7.71 3.49
N VAL A 167 -10.71 9.04 3.59
CA VAL A 167 -11.01 9.94 2.48
C VAL A 167 -10.03 9.71 1.32
N ALA A 168 -8.73 9.63 1.59
CA ALA A 168 -7.72 9.34 0.58
C ALA A 168 -7.89 7.91 0.02
N GLY A 169 -8.22 6.94 0.86
CA GLY A 169 -8.47 5.56 0.45
C GLY A 169 -9.60 5.43 -0.58
N LEU A 170 -10.65 6.25 -0.47
CA LEU A 170 -11.77 6.24 -1.42
C LEU A 170 -11.54 7.16 -2.62
N THR A 171 -10.94 8.34 -2.40
CA THR A 171 -10.80 9.35 -3.45
C THR A 171 -9.63 9.08 -4.39
N LEU A 172 -8.50 8.54 -3.91
CA LEU A 172 -7.31 8.32 -4.75
C LEU A 172 -7.57 7.34 -5.91
N PRO A 173 -8.25 6.19 -5.73
CA PRO A 173 -8.58 5.30 -6.85
C PRO A 173 -9.51 5.99 -7.87
N ILE A 174 -10.54 6.70 -7.39
CA ILE A 174 -11.52 7.41 -8.24
C ILE A 174 -10.81 8.48 -9.09
N LEU A 175 -9.98 9.30 -8.44
CA LEU A 175 -9.17 10.32 -9.12
C LEU A 175 -8.16 9.67 -10.07
N GLY A 176 -7.55 8.54 -9.67
CA GLY A 176 -6.64 7.76 -10.50
C GLY A 176 -7.28 7.34 -11.82
N PHE A 177 -8.47 6.73 -11.75
CA PHE A 177 -9.22 6.34 -12.95
C PHE A 177 -9.59 7.54 -13.81
N TRP A 178 -10.15 8.60 -13.23
CA TRP A 178 -10.48 9.81 -13.99
C TRP A 178 -9.23 10.35 -14.72
N LEU A 179 -8.14 10.51 -13.98
CA LEU A 179 -6.89 11.03 -14.52
C LEU A 179 -6.37 10.17 -15.67
N VAL A 180 -6.44 8.85 -15.60
CA VAL A 180 -6.04 7.98 -16.72
C VAL A 180 -6.85 8.27 -17.98
N PHE A 181 -8.18 8.41 -17.88
CA PHE A 181 -9.05 8.59 -19.05
C PHE A 181 -9.20 10.04 -19.54
N THR A 182 -8.76 11.06 -18.79
CA THR A 182 -8.93 12.46 -19.23
C THR A 182 -7.98 12.84 -20.37
N SER A 183 -8.50 13.52 -21.39
CA SER A 183 -7.70 14.07 -22.50
C SER A 183 -7.26 15.53 -22.29
N ASN A 184 -7.67 16.16 -21.18
CA ASN A 184 -7.45 17.58 -20.94
C ASN A 184 -5.96 17.89 -20.66
N ILE A 185 -5.36 18.77 -21.48
CA ILE A 185 -3.93 19.15 -21.41
C ILE A 185 -3.54 19.67 -20.03
N TRP A 186 -4.42 20.43 -19.38
CA TRP A 186 -4.17 21.08 -18.09
C TRP A 186 -4.08 20.11 -16.91
N VAL A 187 -4.69 18.93 -17.06
CA VAL A 187 -4.76 17.91 -15.99
C VAL A 187 -3.86 16.70 -16.33
N LYS A 188 -3.38 16.63 -17.58
CA LYS A 188 -2.56 15.53 -18.09
C LYS A 188 -1.25 15.31 -17.31
N TRP A 189 -0.67 16.38 -16.76
CA TRP A 189 0.56 16.27 -15.95
C TRP A 189 0.31 15.58 -14.60
N ALA A 190 -0.89 15.71 -14.02
CA ALA A 190 -1.23 15.09 -12.74
C ALA A 190 -1.27 13.55 -12.82
N LYS A 191 -1.40 12.97 -14.03
CA LYS A 191 -1.28 11.52 -14.25
C LYS A 191 0.08 10.97 -13.82
N PHE A 192 1.15 11.76 -13.95
CA PHE A 192 2.50 11.31 -13.59
C PHE A 192 2.74 11.23 -12.08
N ILE A 193 1.85 11.81 -11.27
CA ILE A 193 1.93 11.76 -9.81
C ILE A 193 1.17 10.54 -9.26
N THR A 194 0.20 10.02 -10.01
CA THR A 194 -0.57 8.86 -9.57
C THR A 194 0.17 7.56 -9.89
N PRO A 195 0.31 6.64 -8.91
CA PRO A 195 0.96 5.35 -9.16
C PRO A 195 0.18 4.49 -10.17
N PHE A 196 -1.11 4.77 -10.34
CA PHE A 196 -2.02 4.08 -11.25
C PHE A 196 -1.64 4.22 -12.72
N TYR A 197 -1.12 5.37 -13.14
CA TYR A 197 -0.71 5.59 -14.53
C TYR A 197 0.46 4.71 -14.96
N TYR A 198 1.37 4.39 -14.04
CA TYR A 198 2.53 3.55 -14.31
C TYR A 198 2.23 2.05 -14.21
N LEU A 199 1.09 1.68 -13.62
CA LEU A 199 0.63 0.29 -13.50
C LEU A 199 -0.13 -0.17 -14.74
N GLU A 200 -0.83 0.74 -15.43
CA GLU A 200 -1.52 0.45 -16.70
C GLU A 200 -0.52 0.14 -17.82
N ARG A 201 0.68 0.73 -17.78
CA ARG A 201 1.74 0.44 -18.73
C ARG A 201 2.47 -0.84 -18.31
N GLU A 202 2.48 -1.84 -19.17
CA GLU A 202 3.23 -3.10 -18.98
C GLU A 202 4.77 -2.94 -19.09
N ASP A 203 5.28 -1.75 -18.81
CA ASP A 203 6.71 -1.43 -18.89
C ASP A 203 7.36 -1.41 -17.49
N PHE A 204 8.70 -1.38 -17.44
CA PHE A 204 9.49 -1.21 -16.22
C PHE A 204 9.28 0.16 -15.52
N THR A 205 8.33 0.97 -15.98
CA THR A 205 7.95 2.25 -15.39
C THR A 205 7.41 2.14 -13.97
N PHE A 206 7.02 0.95 -13.50
CA PHE A 206 6.67 0.72 -12.09
C PHE A 206 7.81 1.07 -11.12
N LEU A 207 9.07 1.11 -11.59
CA LEU A 207 10.21 1.56 -10.79
C LEU A 207 10.10 3.03 -10.35
N VAL A 208 9.39 3.87 -11.12
CA VAL A 208 9.11 5.27 -10.75
C VAL A 208 8.28 5.34 -9.47
N ILE A 209 7.42 4.35 -9.21
CA ILE A 209 6.59 4.28 -8.00
C ILE A 209 7.47 4.11 -6.75
N PHE A 210 8.56 3.33 -6.84
CA PHE A 210 9.53 3.22 -5.75
C PHE A 210 10.28 4.53 -5.51
N LEU A 211 10.63 5.26 -6.57
CA LEU A 211 11.26 6.57 -6.46
C LEU A 211 10.32 7.56 -5.75
N LEU A 212 9.05 7.60 -6.16
CA LEU A 212 8.01 8.41 -5.52
C LEU A 212 7.85 8.08 -4.03
N ALA A 213 7.81 6.78 -3.69
CA ALA A 213 7.76 6.33 -2.30
C ALA A 213 9.00 6.80 -1.49
N GLY A 214 10.18 6.71 -2.10
CA GLY A 214 11.43 7.20 -1.52
C GLY A 214 11.40 8.71 -1.25
N MET A 215 10.88 9.51 -2.19
CA MET A 215 10.68 10.95 -2.02
C MET A 215 9.72 11.25 -0.86
N MET A 216 8.59 10.55 -0.78
CA MET A 216 7.63 10.72 0.34
C MET A 216 8.26 10.40 1.70
N LEU A 217 9.04 9.33 1.80
CA LEU A 217 9.77 8.99 3.03
C LEU A 217 10.85 10.02 3.37
N PHE A 218 11.54 10.55 2.36
CA PHE A 218 12.52 11.63 2.56
C PHE A 218 11.85 12.89 3.13
N PHE A 219 10.72 13.31 2.56
CA PHE A 219 9.93 14.42 3.10
C PHE A 219 9.42 14.14 4.51
N ALA A 220 8.93 12.92 4.77
CA ALA A 220 8.49 12.52 6.10
C ALA A 220 9.65 12.61 7.12
N ASN A 221 10.84 12.13 6.77
CA ASN A 221 12.03 12.22 7.61
C ASN A 221 12.46 13.67 7.86
N PHE A 222 12.44 14.51 6.83
CA PHE A 222 12.80 15.92 6.94
C PHE A 222 11.85 16.67 7.91
N VAL A 223 10.54 16.47 7.75
CA VAL A 223 9.54 17.07 8.64
C VAL A 223 9.70 16.54 10.07
N PHE A 224 9.93 15.24 10.23
CA PHE A 224 10.08 14.62 11.55
C PHE A 224 11.33 15.12 12.30
N ASN A 225 12.42 15.41 11.58
CA ASN A 225 13.62 15.98 12.18
C ASN A 225 13.47 17.44 12.60
N ARG A 226 12.59 18.22 11.93
CA ARG A 226 12.34 19.62 12.27
C ARG A 226 11.34 19.82 13.42
N ARG A 227 10.56 18.79 13.77
CA ARG A 227 9.58 18.91 14.87
C ARG A 227 10.27 18.87 16.24
N GLU A 228 9.99 19.86 17.06
CA GLU A 228 10.25 19.79 18.49
C GLU A 228 9.13 18.94 19.10
N CYS A 229 9.47 17.78 19.68
CA CYS A 229 8.53 16.85 20.31
C CYS A 229 8.87 16.71 21.79
#